data_AF-A0A4S2G7J1-F1
#
_entry.id   AF-A0A4S2G7J1-F1
#
_cell.length_a   1.000
_cell.length_b   1.000
_cell.length_c   1.000
_cell.angle_alpha   90.00
_cell.angle_beta   90.00
_cell.angle_gamma   90.00
#
_symmetry.space_group_name_H-M   'P 1'
#
loop_
_entity.id
_entity.type
_entity.pdbx_description
1 polymer ?
#
loop_
_entity_poly.entity_id
_entity_poly.type
_entity_poly.pdbx_seq_one_letter_code
_entity_poly.pdbx_strand_id
1 'polypeptide(L)'
;MKYLVALIISFITINLNLSAQTLGADGFKFSGMGEDSVFWPSDNNGESSVKIIVDCNVGNLELESDLISKTEIVDGKSVIYLFPPAKPKKTLTIRHEKYALTEVLLWDNDRPLQRGGVYYLNVVASKNTATVLMESRPSVAEINVDGKDLGRTPCEVELLPGIHKIVISKYGYQTLRKPLKVDSTESLKLEFELSRSIAERLVTVRFTAPKGSRILFDKESLSAPYEKRTTRGKHEVECLINGKLMKKTLECKSDTVINLR
;
A
#
# COMPACT_ATOMS: atom_id res chain seq x y z
N MET A 1 -4.43 -4.57 -49.95
CA MET A 1 -4.78 -4.98 -48.57
C MET A 1 -3.51 -5.42 -47.83
N LYS A 2 -2.94 -4.54 -47.00
CA LYS A 2 -1.96 -4.92 -45.97
C LYS A 2 -2.31 -4.10 -44.74
N TYR A 3 -2.78 -4.79 -43.70
CA TYR A 3 -3.16 -4.19 -42.43
C TYR A 3 -1.91 -3.69 -41.72
N LEU A 4 -1.85 -2.39 -41.47
CA LEU A 4 -0.92 -1.76 -40.55
C LEU A 4 -1.49 -1.99 -39.14
N VAL A 5 -0.97 -2.99 -38.42
CA VAL A 5 -1.30 -3.18 -37.01
C VAL A 5 -0.51 -2.16 -36.21
N ALA A 6 -1.13 -1.01 -35.93
CA ALA A 6 -0.64 -0.08 -34.94
C ALA A 6 -0.83 -0.73 -33.56
N LEU A 7 0.26 -1.22 -32.97
CA LEU A 7 0.28 -1.69 -31.59
C LEU A 7 0.18 -0.44 -30.70
N ILE A 8 -1.05 -0.07 -30.32
CA ILE A 8 -1.31 0.95 -29.32
C ILE A 8 -0.89 0.33 -27.98
N ILE A 9 0.36 0.58 -27.58
CA ILE A 9 0.81 0.30 -26.21
C ILE A 9 0.07 1.32 -25.34
N SER A 10 -1.02 0.84 -24.72
CA SER A 10 -1.75 1.56 -23.70
C SER A 10 -0.77 1.93 -22.59
N PHE A 11 -0.51 3.24 -22.44
CA PHE A 11 0.13 3.78 -21.25
C PHE A 11 -0.81 3.53 -20.07
N ILE A 12 -0.65 2.36 -19.44
CA ILE A 12 -1.12 2.15 -18.08
C ILE A 12 -0.35 3.16 -17.25
N THR A 13 -1.09 4.07 -16.62
CA THR A 13 -0.59 5.03 -15.65
C THR A 13 -0.08 4.23 -14.45
N ILE A 14 1.19 3.82 -14.48
CA ILE A 14 1.82 3.17 -13.34
C ILE A 14 2.04 4.26 -12.29
N ASN A 15 1.40 4.03 -11.14
CA ASN A 15 1.37 4.87 -9.96
C ASN A 15 2.73 5.48 -9.60
N LEU A 16 2.68 6.78 -9.25
CA LEU A 16 3.78 7.70 -8.93
C LEU A 16 4.64 7.36 -7.70
N ASN A 17 4.67 6.11 -7.21
CA ASN A 17 5.39 5.74 -5.98
C ASN A 17 6.63 4.84 -6.19
N LEU A 18 7.05 4.58 -7.44
CA LEU A 18 8.28 3.83 -7.73
C LEU A 18 9.56 4.55 -7.27
N SER A 19 9.53 5.86 -6.97
CA SER A 19 10.71 6.61 -6.52
C SER A 19 11.15 6.27 -5.08
N ALA A 20 10.26 5.72 -4.26
CA ALA A 20 10.55 5.38 -2.86
C ALA A 20 11.17 3.99 -2.69
N GLN A 21 11.18 3.16 -3.73
CA GLN A 21 11.80 1.84 -3.73
C GLN A 21 12.82 1.79 -4.87
N THR A 22 14.10 1.89 -4.54
CA THR A 22 15.18 2.04 -5.53
C THR A 22 16.08 0.81 -5.58
N LEU A 23 16.67 0.58 -6.75
CA LEU A 23 17.84 -0.27 -6.93
C LEU A 23 19.07 0.63 -7.17
N GLY A 24 20.07 0.52 -6.30
CA GLY A 24 21.39 1.13 -6.51
C GLY A 24 22.39 0.06 -6.91
N ALA A 25 23.40 0.41 -7.72
CA ALA A 25 24.51 -0.47 -8.03
C ALA A 25 25.85 0.25 -7.86
N ASP A 26 26.83 -0.39 -7.23
CA ASP A 26 28.10 0.23 -6.80
C ASP A 26 29.21 0.24 -7.87
N GLY A 27 28.83 0.03 -9.13
CA GLY A 27 29.78 -0.14 -10.24
C GLY A 27 30.42 -1.53 -10.26
N PHE A 28 31.22 -1.81 -11.29
CA PHE A 28 31.87 -3.12 -11.42
C PHE A 28 33.16 -3.20 -10.60
N LYS A 29 33.36 -4.33 -9.91
CA LYS A 29 34.61 -4.65 -9.20
C LYS A 29 35.29 -5.82 -9.87
N PHE A 30 36.43 -5.57 -10.51
CA PHE A 30 37.24 -6.63 -11.12
C PHE A 30 37.81 -7.58 -10.06
N SER A 31 37.63 -8.88 -10.26
CA SER A 31 38.10 -9.93 -9.36
C SER A 31 39.27 -10.74 -9.92
N GLY A 32 39.67 -10.51 -11.17
CA GLY A 32 40.70 -11.29 -11.85
C GLY A 32 40.20 -11.94 -13.13
N MET A 33 41.11 -12.66 -13.79
CA MET A 33 40.78 -13.48 -14.96
C MET A 33 40.13 -14.78 -14.51
N GLY A 34 39.12 -15.24 -15.24
CA GLY A 34 38.50 -16.54 -15.01
C GLY A 34 39.44 -17.67 -15.41
N GLU A 35 39.84 -18.50 -14.45
CA GLU A 35 40.67 -19.68 -14.72
C GLU A 35 39.98 -20.67 -15.68
N ASP A 36 38.65 -20.65 -15.71
CA ASP A 36 37.77 -21.45 -16.54
C ASP A 36 37.24 -20.71 -17.78
N SER A 37 37.79 -19.52 -18.10
CA SER A 37 37.21 -18.65 -19.15
C SER A 37 37.18 -19.28 -20.55
N VAL A 38 38.02 -20.28 -20.79
CA VAL A 38 38.04 -21.08 -22.02
C VAL A 38 36.73 -21.87 -22.24
N PHE A 39 35.98 -22.14 -21.17
CA PHE A 39 34.70 -22.85 -21.22
C PHE A 39 33.49 -21.90 -21.29
N TRP A 40 33.72 -20.59 -21.22
CA TRP A 40 32.66 -19.61 -21.31
C TRP A 40 32.23 -19.38 -22.77
N PRO A 41 31.02 -18.83 -23.00
CA PRO A 41 30.61 -18.40 -24.34
C PRO A 41 31.71 -17.54 -24.97
N SER A 42 32.07 -17.88 -26.20
CA SER A 42 33.07 -17.15 -26.99
C SER A 42 32.39 -16.54 -28.22
N ASP A 43 32.91 -15.41 -28.69
CA ASP A 43 32.43 -14.79 -29.92
C ASP A 43 33.01 -15.46 -31.19
N ASN A 44 32.65 -14.94 -32.36
CA ASN A 44 33.11 -15.47 -33.65
C ASN A 44 34.64 -15.38 -33.86
N ASN A 45 35.35 -14.59 -33.05
CA ASN A 45 36.81 -14.48 -33.08
C ASN A 45 37.49 -15.39 -32.04
N GLY A 46 36.71 -16.21 -31.32
CA GLY A 46 37.21 -17.10 -30.27
C GLY A 46 37.53 -16.37 -28.96
N GLU A 47 37.12 -15.11 -28.79
CA GLU A 47 37.37 -14.38 -27.56
C GLU A 47 36.28 -14.69 -26.52
N SER A 48 36.69 -15.09 -25.32
CA SER A 48 35.78 -15.37 -24.20
C SER A 48 34.95 -14.13 -23.82
N SER A 49 33.73 -14.39 -23.38
CA SER A 49 32.86 -13.40 -22.74
C SER A 49 33.46 -12.86 -21.42
N VAL A 50 32.85 -11.78 -20.92
CA VAL A 50 33.03 -11.32 -19.54
C VAL A 50 32.01 -12.03 -18.66
N LYS A 51 32.42 -12.46 -17.46
CA LYS A 51 31.53 -13.01 -16.44
C LYS A 51 31.23 -11.94 -15.40
N ILE A 52 29.95 -11.65 -15.18
CA ILE A 52 29.49 -10.72 -14.15
C ILE A 52 28.66 -11.49 -13.13
N ILE A 53 29.08 -11.40 -11.87
CA ILE A 53 28.38 -11.96 -10.72
C ILE A 53 27.62 -10.82 -10.06
N VAL A 54 26.30 -10.86 -10.17
CA VAL A 54 25.40 -9.85 -9.59
C VAL A 54 24.97 -10.33 -8.21
N ASP A 55 25.39 -9.61 -7.19
CA ASP A 55 25.05 -9.86 -5.79
C ASP A 55 24.01 -8.85 -5.33
N CYS A 56 22.87 -9.32 -4.84
CA CYS A 56 21.77 -8.46 -4.46
C CYS A 56 21.12 -8.89 -3.16
N ASN A 57 20.69 -7.91 -2.36
CA ASN A 57 19.93 -8.14 -1.13
C ASN A 57 18.46 -8.55 -1.37
N VAL A 58 18.03 -8.64 -2.63
CA VAL A 58 16.75 -9.20 -3.05
C VAL A 58 16.96 -10.20 -4.19
N GLY A 59 16.14 -11.26 -4.24
CA GLY A 59 16.15 -12.23 -5.34
C GLY A 59 15.39 -11.75 -6.57
N ASN A 60 15.28 -12.61 -7.58
CA ASN A 60 14.46 -12.39 -8.78
C ASN A 60 14.77 -11.09 -9.55
N LEU A 61 16.05 -10.75 -9.68
CA LEU A 61 16.46 -9.69 -10.59
C LEU A 61 16.29 -10.14 -12.04
N GLU A 62 15.66 -9.30 -12.83
CA GLU A 62 15.62 -9.40 -14.29
C GLU A 62 16.76 -8.55 -14.86
N LEU A 63 17.68 -9.20 -15.57
CA LEU A 63 18.88 -8.58 -16.15
C LEU A 63 18.71 -8.53 -17.67
N GLU A 64 18.67 -7.32 -18.23
CA GLU A 64 18.38 -7.07 -19.64
C GLU A 64 19.55 -6.31 -20.30
N SER A 65 20.08 -6.88 -21.39
CA SER A 65 21.01 -6.22 -22.31
C SER A 65 21.05 -7.01 -23.61
N ASP A 66 21.21 -6.33 -24.75
CA ASP A 66 21.39 -6.95 -26.07
C ASP A 66 22.71 -7.73 -26.20
N LEU A 67 23.58 -7.62 -25.18
CA LEU A 67 24.92 -8.21 -25.15
C LEU A 67 25.02 -9.49 -24.33
N ILE A 68 23.98 -9.85 -23.57
CA ILE A 68 23.96 -11.06 -22.73
C ILE A 68 23.86 -12.28 -23.64
N SER A 69 24.83 -13.18 -23.52
CA SER A 69 24.86 -14.45 -24.24
C SER A 69 24.35 -15.63 -23.40
N LYS A 70 24.45 -15.51 -22.08
CA LYS A 70 24.04 -16.56 -21.14
C LYS A 70 23.73 -15.96 -19.77
N THR A 71 22.69 -16.46 -19.12
CA THR A 71 22.32 -16.12 -17.73
C THR A 71 22.13 -17.41 -16.94
N GLU A 72 22.66 -17.44 -15.73
CA GLU A 72 22.56 -18.58 -14.81
C GLU A 72 22.37 -18.08 -13.38
N ILE A 73 21.86 -18.95 -12.50
CA ILE A 73 21.84 -18.71 -11.06
C ILE A 73 22.85 -19.66 -10.42
N VAL A 74 23.85 -19.11 -9.72
CA VAL A 74 24.89 -19.88 -9.01
C VAL A 74 24.92 -19.41 -7.57
N ASP A 75 24.73 -20.32 -6.62
CA ASP A 75 24.67 -20.03 -5.18
C ASP A 75 23.72 -18.87 -4.81
N GLY A 76 22.56 -18.81 -5.50
CA GLY A 76 21.56 -17.76 -5.31
C GLY A 76 21.89 -16.40 -5.93
N LYS A 77 23.04 -16.27 -6.62
CA LYS A 77 23.44 -15.05 -7.34
C LYS A 77 23.14 -15.17 -8.82
N SER A 78 22.74 -14.07 -9.44
CA SER A 78 22.59 -14.00 -10.89
C SER A 78 23.96 -13.84 -11.53
N VAL A 79 24.33 -14.78 -12.39
CA VAL A 79 25.57 -14.78 -13.15
C VAL A 79 25.24 -14.57 -14.62
N ILE A 80 25.78 -13.52 -15.21
CA ILE A 80 25.60 -13.24 -16.64
C ILE A 80 26.93 -13.27 -17.37
N TYR A 81 26.88 -13.74 -18.61
CA TYR A 81 27.99 -13.71 -19.55
C TYR A 81 27.62 -12.78 -20.68
N LEU A 82 28.49 -11.83 -21.00
CA LEU A 82 28.21 -10.83 -22.04
C LEU A 82 29.47 -10.39 -22.79
N PHE A 83 29.25 -9.75 -23.94
CA PHE A 83 30.30 -9.24 -24.83
C PHE A 83 30.21 -7.71 -24.93
N PRO A 84 30.84 -6.96 -23.99
CA PRO A 84 30.72 -5.51 -23.94
C PRO A 84 31.59 -4.87 -25.04
N PRO A 85 31.03 -4.01 -25.91
CA PRO A 85 31.82 -3.33 -26.93
C PRO A 85 32.72 -2.27 -26.29
N ALA A 86 33.90 -2.07 -26.88
CA ALA A 86 34.82 -1.01 -26.46
C ALA A 86 34.25 0.39 -26.69
N LYS A 87 33.43 0.60 -27.73
CA LYS A 87 32.57 1.77 -27.99
C LYS A 87 31.43 1.36 -28.96
N PRO A 88 30.24 1.97 -28.91
CA PRO A 88 29.77 2.94 -27.90
C PRO A 88 29.57 2.26 -26.53
N LYS A 89 29.53 3.06 -25.45
CA LYS A 89 29.17 2.53 -24.12
C LYS A 89 27.74 1.95 -24.18
N LYS A 90 27.54 0.78 -23.59
CA LYS A 90 26.26 0.08 -23.50
C LYS A 90 25.88 -0.10 -22.03
N THR A 91 24.59 -0.33 -21.78
CA THR A 91 24.04 -0.50 -20.44
C THR A 91 23.61 -1.93 -20.18
N LEU A 92 23.65 -2.29 -18.91
CA LEU A 92 22.90 -3.39 -18.32
C LEU A 92 21.71 -2.76 -17.60
N THR A 93 20.50 -3.13 -18.01
CA THR A 93 19.28 -2.74 -17.32
C THR A 93 18.94 -3.81 -16.29
N ILE A 94 18.67 -3.38 -15.05
CA ILE A 94 18.38 -4.24 -13.90
C ILE A 94 16.98 -3.90 -13.42
N ARG A 95 16.11 -4.90 -13.40
CA ARG A 95 14.69 -4.73 -13.07
C ARG A 95 14.31 -5.67 -11.93
N HIS A 96 13.27 -5.25 -11.21
CA HIS A 96 12.61 -6.06 -10.19
C HIS A 96 11.13 -5.67 -10.12
N GLU A 97 10.26 -6.61 -9.78
CA GLU A 97 8.80 -6.40 -9.71
C GLU A 97 8.35 -5.28 -8.76
N LYS A 98 9.16 -4.98 -7.74
CA LYS A 98 8.84 -4.06 -6.62
C LYS A 98 9.66 -2.78 -6.56
N TYR A 99 10.77 -2.69 -7.29
CA TYR A 99 11.70 -1.55 -7.21
C TYR A 99 11.81 -0.87 -8.57
N ALA A 100 12.08 0.43 -8.58
CA ALA A 100 12.43 1.12 -9.80
C ALA A 100 13.66 0.47 -10.45
N LEU A 101 13.60 0.30 -11.77
CA LEU A 101 14.73 -0.22 -12.54
C LEU A 101 15.94 0.69 -12.39
N THR A 102 17.11 0.12 -12.60
CA THR A 102 18.37 0.86 -12.64
C THR A 102 19.20 0.42 -13.83
N GLU A 103 20.05 1.30 -14.33
CA GLU A 103 20.92 1.03 -15.45
C GLU A 103 22.37 1.26 -15.06
N VAL A 104 23.24 0.33 -15.46
CA VAL A 104 24.68 0.41 -15.21
C VAL A 104 25.41 0.38 -16.54
N LEU A 105 26.32 1.34 -16.75
CA LEU A 105 27.21 1.30 -17.90
C LEU A 105 28.14 0.10 -17.78
N LEU A 106 28.23 -0.73 -18.83
CA LEU A 106 29.08 -1.92 -18.90
C LEU A 106 30.58 -1.58 -19.03
N TRP A 107 31.06 -0.77 -18.10
CA TRP A 107 32.37 -0.14 -18.04
C TRP A 107 32.79 -0.03 -16.57
N ASP A 108 34.08 -0.20 -16.30
CA ASP A 108 34.68 -0.03 -14.98
C ASP A 108 35.63 1.18 -15.02
N ASN A 109 35.32 2.24 -14.27
CA ASN A 109 36.16 3.44 -14.14
C ASN A 109 36.69 3.99 -15.47
N ASP A 110 35.78 4.25 -16.42
CA ASP A 110 36.08 4.71 -17.79
C ASP A 110 36.96 3.78 -18.62
N ARG A 111 37.00 2.49 -18.27
CA ARG A 111 37.58 1.42 -19.08
C ARG A 111 36.52 0.39 -19.48
N PRO A 112 36.62 -0.19 -20.68
CA PRO A 112 35.77 -1.31 -21.06
C PRO A 112 36.07 -2.51 -20.16
N LEU A 113 35.05 -3.33 -19.89
CA LEU A 113 35.25 -4.58 -19.15
C LEU A 113 36.15 -5.53 -19.95
N GLN A 114 37.10 -6.16 -19.27
CA GLN A 114 38.11 -6.99 -19.88
C GLN A 114 37.56 -8.39 -20.16
N ARG A 115 37.73 -8.86 -21.40
CA ARG A 115 37.36 -10.22 -21.83
C ARG A 115 38.07 -11.29 -21.01
N GLY A 116 37.36 -12.38 -20.72
CA GLY A 116 37.81 -13.42 -19.78
C GLY A 116 37.86 -12.96 -18.33
N GLY A 117 37.56 -11.69 -18.04
CA GLY A 117 37.52 -11.14 -16.70
C GLY A 117 36.26 -11.53 -15.93
N VAL A 118 36.42 -11.64 -14.61
CA VAL A 118 35.34 -11.80 -13.64
C VAL A 118 35.10 -10.46 -12.94
N TYR A 119 33.85 -10.02 -12.93
CA TYR A 119 33.43 -8.80 -12.24
C TYR A 119 32.31 -9.09 -11.25
N TYR A 120 32.37 -8.42 -10.10
CA TYR A 120 31.25 -8.35 -9.17
C TYR A 120 30.49 -7.05 -9.37
N LEU A 121 29.17 -7.14 -9.31
CA LEU A 121 28.27 -6.00 -9.27
C LEU A 121 27.40 -6.14 -8.03
N ASN A 122 27.56 -5.24 -7.05
CA ASN A 122 26.65 -5.22 -5.91
C ASN A 122 25.44 -4.36 -6.25
N VAL A 123 24.25 -4.92 -6.07
CA VAL A 123 22.97 -4.24 -6.27
C VAL A 123 22.25 -4.20 -4.93
N VAL A 124 21.86 -3.00 -4.48
CA VAL A 124 21.15 -2.82 -3.21
C VAL A 124 19.76 -2.28 -3.50
N ALA A 125 18.76 -3.08 -3.18
CA ALA A 125 17.39 -2.64 -3.10
C ALA A 125 17.13 -1.94 -1.76
N SER A 126 16.64 -0.71 -1.83
CA SER A 126 16.32 0.10 -0.65
C SER A 126 14.85 0.48 -0.66
N LYS A 127 14.15 0.23 0.46
CA LYS A 127 12.81 0.76 0.72
C LYS A 127 12.99 2.02 1.56
N ASN A 128 12.83 3.18 0.92
CA ASN A 128 12.86 4.45 1.60
C ASN A 128 11.47 4.72 2.17
N THR A 129 11.14 4.07 3.28
CA THR A 129 9.88 4.28 4.03
C THR A 129 10.13 5.08 5.32
N ALA A 130 9.12 5.82 5.76
CA ALA A 130 9.04 6.39 7.09
C ALA A 130 8.31 5.45 8.04
N THR A 131 8.80 5.34 9.28
CA THR A 131 8.08 4.66 10.36
C THR A 131 7.12 5.65 11.01
N VAL A 132 5.82 5.36 11.02
CA VAL A 132 4.79 6.24 11.56
C VAL A 132 4.07 5.58 12.73
N LEU A 133 4.28 6.11 13.93
CA LEU A 133 3.53 5.75 15.13
C LEU A 133 2.23 6.55 15.17
N MET A 134 1.09 5.86 15.17
CA MET A 134 -0.24 6.45 15.22
C MET A 134 -0.94 6.13 16.54
N GLU A 135 -1.32 7.18 17.27
CA GLU A 135 -2.05 7.09 18.54
C GLU A 135 -3.38 7.85 18.43
N SER A 136 -4.39 7.45 19.21
CA SER A 136 -5.63 8.21 19.28
C SER A 136 -6.20 8.32 20.68
N ARG A 137 -7.04 9.34 20.86
CA ARG A 137 -7.86 9.54 22.05
C ARG A 137 -9.33 9.65 21.64
N PRO A 138 -10.20 8.74 22.13
CA PRO A 138 -9.85 7.52 22.88
C PRO A 138 -9.00 6.54 22.06
N SER A 139 -8.27 5.66 22.76
CA SER A 139 -7.44 4.61 22.16
C SER A 139 -8.30 3.52 21.50
N VAL A 140 -7.67 2.58 20.78
CA VAL A 140 -8.35 1.47 20.10
C VAL A 140 -9.34 1.98 19.04
N ALA A 141 -8.91 2.96 18.26
CA ALA A 141 -9.61 3.42 17.05
C ALA A 141 -9.09 2.67 15.84
N GLU A 142 -9.96 2.34 14.89
CA GLU A 142 -9.62 1.67 13.64
C GLU A 142 -8.90 2.63 12.71
N ILE A 143 -7.84 2.16 12.04
CA ILE A 143 -7.02 2.96 11.13
C ILE A 143 -7.08 2.37 9.74
N ASN A 144 -7.39 3.23 8.77
CA ASN A 144 -7.29 2.93 7.36
C ASN A 144 -6.38 3.97 6.67
N VAL A 145 -5.42 3.50 5.88
CA VAL A 145 -4.53 4.35 5.08
C VAL A 145 -4.65 3.94 3.62
N ASP A 146 -4.97 4.89 2.75
CA ASP A 146 -5.16 4.70 1.31
C ASP A 146 -6.17 3.59 0.96
N GLY A 147 -7.19 3.40 1.80
CA GLY A 147 -8.20 2.37 1.60
C GLY A 147 -7.85 1.02 2.23
N LYS A 148 -6.63 0.83 2.75
CA LYS A 148 -6.19 -0.39 3.42
C LYS A 148 -6.36 -0.30 4.94
N ASP A 149 -6.99 -1.30 5.55
CA ASP A 149 -7.08 -1.45 7.00
C ASP A 149 -5.71 -1.84 7.59
N LEU A 150 -5.23 -1.05 8.56
CA LEU A 150 -3.95 -1.25 9.25
C LEU A 150 -4.13 -1.66 10.72
N GLY A 151 -5.36 -1.95 11.16
CA GLY A 151 -5.67 -2.36 12.52
C GLY A 151 -6.11 -1.18 13.40
N ARG A 152 -5.57 -1.09 14.63
CA ARG A 152 -6.09 -0.18 15.66
C ARG A 152 -4.99 0.58 16.39
N THR A 153 -5.27 1.80 16.83
CA THR A 153 -4.36 2.60 17.66
C THR A 153 -4.16 2.02 19.07
N PRO A 154 -2.96 2.15 19.67
CA PRO A 154 -1.73 2.60 19.03
C PRO A 154 -1.17 1.55 18.05
N CYS A 155 -0.66 1.98 16.89
CA CYS A 155 0.06 1.10 15.98
C CYS A 155 1.20 1.83 15.26
N GLU A 156 2.17 1.05 14.80
CA GLU A 156 3.32 1.52 14.03
C GLU A 156 3.23 0.96 12.62
N VAL A 157 3.41 1.82 11.61
CA VAL A 157 3.25 1.45 10.20
C VAL A 157 4.34 2.09 9.34
N GLU A 158 4.81 1.38 8.32
CA GLU A 158 5.73 1.92 7.33
C GLU A 158 4.95 2.56 6.17
N LEU A 159 5.24 3.83 5.88
CA LEU A 159 4.64 4.58 4.77
C LEU A 159 5.73 5.08 3.82
N LEU A 160 5.43 5.10 2.53
CA LEU A 160 6.35 5.68 1.53
C LEU A 160 6.29 7.22 1.61
N PRO A 161 7.33 7.94 1.19
CA PRO A 161 7.22 9.37 0.94
C PRO A 161 6.10 9.67 -0.06
N GLY A 162 5.28 10.66 0.25
CA GLY A 162 4.10 10.99 -0.54
C GLY A 162 2.93 11.47 0.31
N ILE A 163 1.77 11.64 -0.34
CA ILE A 163 0.52 12.02 0.32
C ILE A 163 -0.33 10.77 0.51
N HIS A 164 -0.60 10.45 1.76
CA HIS A 164 -1.45 9.35 2.19
C HIS A 164 -2.79 9.87 2.71
N LYS A 165 -3.87 9.16 2.43
CA LYS A 165 -5.19 9.44 2.97
C LYS A 165 -5.43 8.59 4.21
N ILE A 166 -5.43 9.23 5.38
CA ILE A 166 -5.70 8.56 6.66
C ILE A 166 -7.18 8.72 7.00
N VAL A 167 -7.80 7.62 7.40
CA VAL A 167 -9.14 7.56 7.95
C VAL A 167 -9.08 6.85 9.30
N ILE A 168 -9.60 7.49 10.34
CA ILE A 168 -9.65 6.94 11.69
C ILE A 168 -11.09 6.92 12.15
N SER A 169 -11.56 5.75 12.56
CA SER A 169 -12.94 5.55 12.98
C SER A 169 -12.99 4.86 14.33
N LYS A 170 -13.98 5.24 15.13
CA LYS A 170 -14.31 4.52 16.36
C LYS A 170 -15.79 4.64 16.64
N TYR A 171 -16.40 3.53 17.03
CA TYR A 171 -17.83 3.50 17.37
C TYR A 171 -18.21 4.60 18.38
N GLY A 172 -19.18 5.43 18.01
CA GLY A 172 -19.67 6.55 18.82
C GLY A 172 -18.83 7.83 18.74
N TYR A 173 -17.85 7.88 17.84
CA TYR A 173 -17.00 9.03 17.55
C TYR A 173 -17.12 9.41 16.08
N GLN A 174 -16.91 10.67 15.77
CA GLN A 174 -16.89 11.13 14.40
C GLN A 174 -15.68 10.54 13.69
N THR A 175 -15.90 9.98 12.51
CA THR A 175 -14.80 9.51 11.65
C THR A 175 -13.92 10.68 11.24
N LEU A 176 -12.63 10.61 11.57
CA LEU A 176 -11.62 11.60 11.20
C LEU A 176 -10.99 11.21 9.87
N ARG A 177 -10.88 12.17 8.95
CA ARG A 177 -10.21 11.99 7.65
C ARG A 177 -9.16 13.09 7.50
N LYS A 178 -7.90 12.71 7.32
CA LYS A 178 -6.79 13.67 7.22
C LYS A 178 -5.77 13.22 6.17
N PRO A 179 -5.35 14.08 5.24
CA PRO A 179 -4.18 13.80 4.42
C PRO A 179 -2.93 13.87 5.30
N LEU A 180 -2.05 12.88 5.18
CA LEU A 180 -0.71 12.88 5.75
C LEU A 180 0.29 13.04 4.62
N LYS A 181 1.16 14.04 4.72
CA LYS A 181 2.33 14.17 3.85
C LYS A 181 3.54 13.57 4.56
N VAL A 182 4.17 12.58 3.95
CA VAL A 182 5.42 11.97 4.39
C VAL A 182 6.51 12.51 3.48
N ASP A 183 7.39 13.37 4.03
CA ASP A 183 8.38 14.11 3.24
C ASP A 183 9.79 13.49 3.29
N SER A 184 10.07 12.65 4.29
CA SER A 184 11.36 11.99 4.49
C SER A 184 11.15 10.57 4.99
N THR A 185 12.24 9.81 5.14
CA THR A 185 12.26 8.47 5.72
C THR A 185 12.41 8.47 7.24
N GLU A 186 12.37 9.64 7.88
CA GLU A 186 12.48 9.75 9.33
C GLU A 186 11.22 9.20 10.01
N SER A 187 11.32 8.89 11.31
CA SER A 187 10.17 8.42 12.06
C SER A 187 9.23 9.56 12.43
N LEU A 188 7.92 9.39 12.24
CA LEU A 188 6.89 10.34 12.62
C LEU A 188 6.01 9.78 13.74
N LYS A 189 5.58 10.68 14.65
CA LYS A 189 4.54 10.39 15.63
C LYS A 189 3.31 11.25 15.33
N LEU A 190 2.14 10.60 15.25
CA LEU A 190 0.85 11.25 15.02
C LEU A 190 -0.11 10.90 16.15
N GLU A 191 -0.70 11.94 16.73
CA GLU A 191 -1.74 11.81 17.76
C GLU A 191 -3.06 12.37 17.22
N PHE A 192 -4.13 11.58 17.35
CA PHE A 192 -5.45 11.92 16.82
C PHE A 192 -6.48 12.04 17.94
N GLU A 193 -7.10 13.20 18.04
CA GLU A 193 -8.21 13.46 18.97
C GLU A 193 -9.54 13.26 18.25
N LEU A 194 -10.37 12.32 18.73
CA LEU A 194 -11.66 12.02 18.14
C LEU A 194 -12.79 12.70 18.94
N SER A 195 -13.61 13.47 18.23
CA SER A 195 -14.82 14.08 18.78
C SER A 195 -15.95 13.05 18.88
N ARG A 196 -16.67 13.01 20.01
CA ARG A 196 -17.86 12.16 20.14
C ARG A 196 -18.90 12.53 19.10
N SER A 197 -19.47 11.53 18.43
CA SER A 197 -20.58 11.72 17.50
C SER A 197 -21.87 11.25 18.15
N ILE A 198 -22.80 12.17 18.38
CA ILE A 198 -24.15 11.83 18.83
C ILE A 198 -24.91 11.17 17.68
N ALA A 199 -24.76 11.67 16.45
CA ALA A 199 -25.45 11.16 15.26
C ALA A 199 -25.15 9.68 14.97
N GLU A 200 -23.91 9.22 15.20
CA GLU A 200 -23.50 7.82 15.06
C GLU A 200 -23.93 6.93 16.24
N ARG A 201 -24.55 7.53 17.27
CA ARG A 201 -25.18 6.82 18.40
C ARG A 201 -26.70 6.86 18.34
N LEU A 202 -27.29 7.60 17.41
CA LEU A 202 -28.74 7.67 17.26
C LEU A 202 -29.23 6.38 16.61
N VAL A 203 -30.35 5.88 17.11
CA VAL A 203 -31.14 4.81 16.53
C VAL A 203 -32.53 5.35 16.23
N THR A 204 -33.18 4.73 15.26
CA THR A 204 -34.53 5.07 14.86
C THR A 204 -35.51 4.12 15.55
N VAL A 205 -36.44 4.68 16.33
CA VAL A 205 -37.55 3.92 16.90
C VAL A 205 -38.81 4.27 16.13
N ARG A 206 -39.49 3.26 15.60
CA ARG A 206 -40.80 3.40 14.95
C ARG A 206 -41.85 2.69 15.77
N PHE A 207 -42.99 3.33 15.97
CA PHE A 207 -44.14 2.74 16.63
C PHE A 207 -45.27 2.51 15.62
N THR A 208 -45.87 1.33 15.70
CA THR A 208 -47.11 0.99 14.98
C THR A 208 -48.23 0.91 16.00
N ALA A 209 -49.28 1.71 15.83
CA ALA A 209 -50.42 1.77 16.74
C ALA A 209 -51.73 2.06 15.99
N PRO A 210 -52.90 1.73 16.56
CA PRO A 210 -54.21 2.03 15.97
C PRO A 210 -54.45 3.54 15.73
N LYS A 211 -55.36 3.86 14.81
CA LYS A 211 -55.75 5.25 14.52
C LYS A 211 -56.27 5.95 15.79
N GLY A 212 -55.82 7.17 16.03
CA GLY A 212 -56.20 7.97 17.19
C GLY A 212 -55.35 7.70 18.45
N SER A 213 -54.34 6.84 18.38
CA SER A 213 -53.39 6.63 19.47
C SER A 213 -52.60 7.91 19.75
N ARG A 214 -52.27 8.14 21.03
CA ARG A 214 -51.29 9.16 21.44
C ARG A 214 -50.09 8.44 22.00
N ILE A 215 -48.90 8.77 21.51
CA ILE A 215 -47.64 8.19 21.97
C ILE A 215 -46.74 9.34 22.39
N LEU A 216 -46.22 9.25 23.61
CA LEU A 216 -45.18 10.12 24.13
C LEU A 216 -43.91 9.29 24.26
N PHE A 217 -42.82 9.79 23.68
CA PHE A 217 -41.48 9.24 23.80
C PHE A 217 -40.65 10.23 24.63
N ASP A 218 -40.19 9.81 25.80
CA ASP A 218 -39.53 10.69 26.78
C ASP A 218 -40.32 11.99 27.04
N LYS A 219 -41.64 11.85 27.23
CA LYS A 219 -42.61 12.95 27.44
C LYS A 219 -42.87 13.84 26.22
N GLU A 220 -42.24 13.59 25.08
CA GLU A 220 -42.50 14.30 23.82
C GLU A 220 -43.57 13.56 23.00
N SER A 221 -44.65 14.25 22.63
CA SER A 221 -45.71 13.65 21.81
C SER A 221 -45.22 13.41 20.38
N LEU A 222 -45.39 12.18 19.90
CA LEU A 222 -45.13 11.81 18.51
C LEU A 222 -46.40 11.95 17.66
N SER A 223 -46.24 12.44 16.42
CA SER A 223 -47.28 12.43 15.38
C SER A 223 -47.09 11.25 14.44
N ALA A 224 -48.15 10.86 13.71
CA ALA A 224 -48.04 9.81 12.70
C ALA A 224 -47.26 10.32 11.47
N PRO A 225 -46.32 9.53 10.90
CA PRO A 225 -45.87 8.21 11.35
C PRO A 225 -45.01 8.33 12.62
N TYR A 226 -45.35 7.56 13.66
CA TYR A 226 -44.75 7.67 15.00
C TYR A 226 -43.29 7.20 15.01
N GLU A 227 -42.39 8.07 14.58
CA GLU A 227 -40.95 7.81 14.43
C GLU A 227 -40.13 8.86 15.18
N LYS A 228 -39.05 8.41 15.82
CA LYS A 228 -38.09 9.29 16.49
C LYS A 228 -36.67 8.74 16.36
N ARG A 229 -35.72 9.61 16.01
CA ARG A 229 -34.29 9.35 16.23
C ARG A 229 -33.94 9.70 17.68
N THR A 230 -33.36 8.74 18.38
CA THR A 230 -33.02 8.86 19.81
C THR A 230 -31.69 8.16 20.09
N THR A 231 -31.12 8.36 21.27
CA THR A 231 -29.89 7.66 21.67
C THR A 231 -30.14 6.18 21.95
N ARG A 232 -29.08 5.37 21.95
CA ARG A 232 -29.15 4.05 22.59
C ARG A 232 -29.31 4.20 24.10
N GLY A 233 -30.10 3.33 24.72
CA GLY A 233 -30.35 3.37 26.17
C GLY A 233 -31.81 3.12 26.54
N LYS A 234 -32.14 3.36 27.82
CA LYS A 234 -33.50 3.25 28.32
C LYS A 234 -34.26 4.54 28.06
N HIS A 235 -35.44 4.42 27.45
CA HIS A 235 -36.34 5.51 27.13
C HIS A 235 -37.74 5.20 27.67
N GLU A 236 -38.47 6.22 28.12
CA GLU A 236 -39.85 6.06 28.57
C GLU A 236 -40.81 6.24 27.41
N VAL A 237 -41.75 5.30 27.28
CA VAL A 237 -42.83 5.37 26.30
C VAL A 237 -44.15 5.34 27.05
N GLU A 238 -44.95 6.38 26.87
CA GLU A 238 -46.33 6.43 27.35
C GLU A 238 -47.26 6.43 26.14
N CYS A 239 -48.25 5.54 26.13
CA CYS A 239 -49.20 5.48 25.04
C CYS A 239 -50.64 5.36 25.53
N LEU A 240 -51.53 6.13 24.92
CA LEU A 240 -52.98 6.04 25.10
C LEU A 240 -53.56 5.35 23.86
N ILE A 241 -54.04 4.12 24.04
CA ILE A 241 -54.57 3.26 22.97
C ILE A 241 -55.99 2.84 23.36
N ASN A 242 -56.98 3.14 22.51
CA ASN A 242 -58.39 2.81 22.75
C ASN A 242 -58.89 3.24 24.16
N GLY A 243 -58.42 4.39 24.65
CA GLY A 243 -58.77 4.92 25.98
C GLY A 243 -57.95 4.35 27.15
N LYS A 244 -57.06 3.38 26.92
CA LYS A 244 -56.19 2.79 27.95
C LYS A 244 -54.79 3.39 27.92
N LEU A 245 -54.36 3.95 29.04
CA LEU A 245 -52.99 4.44 29.23
C LEU A 245 -52.07 3.27 29.57
N MET A 246 -50.92 3.20 28.88
CA MET A 246 -49.83 2.28 29.21
C MET A 246 -48.52 3.05 29.28
N LYS A 247 -47.65 2.66 30.20
CA LYS A 247 -46.29 3.16 30.33
C LYS A 247 -45.30 2.00 30.26
N LYS A 248 -44.25 2.14 29.47
CA LYS A 248 -43.22 1.13 29.27
C LYS A 248 -41.84 1.77 29.14
N THR A 249 -40.84 1.13 29.74
CA THR A 249 -39.44 1.46 29.45
C THR A 249 -38.97 0.63 28.26
N LEU A 250 -38.45 1.30 27.24
CA LEU A 250 -37.85 0.71 26.06
C LEU A 250 -36.32 0.77 26.16
N GLU A 251 -35.63 -0.35 25.93
CA GLU A 251 -34.18 -0.36 25.79
C GLU A 251 -33.78 -0.34 24.31
N CYS A 252 -33.40 0.84 23.81
CA CYS A 252 -32.99 1.08 22.44
C CYS A 252 -31.54 0.64 22.22
N LYS A 253 -31.31 -0.44 21.46
CA LYS A 253 -29.96 -0.93 21.12
C LYS A 253 -29.60 -0.73 19.64
N SER A 254 -30.59 -0.78 18.76
CA SER A 254 -30.49 -0.61 17.31
C SER A 254 -31.79 0.02 16.80
N ASP A 255 -31.86 0.29 15.50
CA ASP A 255 -33.12 0.64 14.85
C ASP A 255 -34.16 -0.45 15.15
N THR A 256 -35.33 -0.03 15.63
CA THR A 256 -36.33 -0.95 16.19
C THR A 256 -37.74 -0.50 15.80
N VAL A 257 -38.58 -1.47 15.44
CA VAL A 257 -40.02 -1.28 15.24
C VAL A 257 -40.78 -1.89 16.41
N ILE A 258 -41.68 -1.11 17.01
CA ILE A 258 -42.47 -1.50 18.17
C ILE A 258 -43.94 -1.51 17.78
N ASN A 259 -44.54 -2.69 17.83
CA ASN A 259 -45.96 -2.85 17.64
C ASN A 259 -46.68 -2.65 18.98
N LEU A 260 -47.48 -1.59 19.07
CA LEU A 260 -48.36 -1.32 20.19
C LEU A 260 -49.77 -1.82 19.81
N ARG A 261 -50.26 -2.80 20.56
CA ARG A 261 -51.59 -3.40 20.39
C ARG A 261 -52.35 -3.33 21.71
#